data_AF-A0A1G5BTL5-F1
#
_entry.id   AF-A0A1G5BTL5-F1
#
_cell.length_a   1.000
_cell.length_b   1.000
_cell.length_c   1.000
_cell.angle_alpha   90.00
_cell.angle_beta   90.00
_cell.angle_gamma   90.00
#
_symmetry.space_group_name_H-M   'P 1'
#
loop_
_entity.id
_entity.type
_entity.pdbx_description
1 polymer ?
#
loop_
_entity_poly.entity_id
_entity_poly.type
_entity_poly.pdbx_seq_one_letter_code
_entity_poly.pdbx_strand_id
1 'polypeptide(L)'
;MKNILKRMIGLIMLTVVLVFSFSAKADAYSERLDYFDFEQTVLKMDAGSVKELRIISYYDYTYYVGPHTSSATYMECSFKSGTEVVRLHIGPDETVKNIFFHFYLDDKRVGSNTDVHDCIEVYVQNIDPEAVLKLDENKAAVEKLRTFSGNTTEFNALCYYYNYKDLRDAFGPNAEALLDHWNTYGKNENRIANRLR
;
A
#
# COMPACT_ATOMS: atom_id res chain seq x y z
N MET A 1 39.66 -32.01 35.63
CA MET A 1 39.52 -30.59 35.21
C MET A 1 39.81 -30.35 33.72
N LYS A 2 40.96 -30.74 33.15
CA LYS A 2 41.31 -30.48 31.73
C LYS A 2 40.27 -30.99 30.71
N ASN A 3 39.67 -32.16 30.93
CA ASN A 3 38.67 -32.73 30.01
C ASN A 3 37.31 -32.01 30.07
N ILE A 4 36.94 -31.48 31.24
CA ILE A 4 35.73 -30.66 31.43
C ILE A 4 35.94 -29.30 30.76
N LEU A 5 37.12 -28.70 30.93
CA LEU A 5 37.48 -27.43 30.29
C LEU A 5 37.48 -27.54 28.75
N LYS A 6 38.02 -28.62 28.18
CA LYS A 6 37.98 -28.87 26.72
C LYS A 6 36.55 -29.02 26.19
N ARG A 7 35.68 -29.72 26.93
CA ARG A 7 34.26 -29.86 26.58
C ARG A 7 33.50 -28.52 26.66
N MET A 8 33.77 -27.70 27.68
CA MET A 8 33.20 -26.35 27.78
C MET A 8 33.66 -25.45 26.64
N ILE A 9 34.95 -25.45 26.30
CA ILE A 9 35.47 -24.67 25.16
C ILE A 9 34.84 -25.13 23.84
N GLY A 10 34.70 -26.44 23.64
CA GLY A 10 34.02 -26.99 22.46
C GLY A 10 32.55 -26.57 22.37
N LEU A 11 31.83 -26.56 23.50
CA LEU A 11 30.43 -26.12 23.55
C LEU A 11 30.29 -24.62 23.26
N ILE A 12 31.20 -23.79 23.80
CA ILE A 12 31.25 -22.35 23.54
C ILE A 12 31.57 -22.06 22.08
N MET A 13 32.55 -22.77 21.50
CA MET A 13 32.86 -22.63 20.08
C MET A 13 31.70 -23.05 19.19
N LEU A 14 30.99 -24.12 19.54
CA LEU A 14 29.81 -24.57 18.79
C LEU A 14 28.66 -23.57 18.88
N THR A 15 28.37 -22.99 20.05
CA THR A 15 27.34 -21.95 20.18
C THR A 15 27.74 -20.66 19.45
N VAL A 16 29.02 -20.28 19.49
CA VAL A 16 29.52 -19.13 18.70
C VAL A 16 29.31 -19.38 17.20
N VAL A 17 29.70 -20.55 16.70
CA VAL A 17 29.48 -20.91 15.28
C VAL A 17 27.99 -20.87 14.92
N LEU A 18 27.12 -21.45 15.74
CA LEU A 18 25.67 -21.44 15.49
C LEU A 18 25.10 -20.00 15.46
N VAL A 19 25.49 -19.14 16.41
CA VAL A 19 25.01 -17.74 16.45
C VAL A 19 25.45 -16.97 15.19
N PHE A 20 26.67 -17.17 14.69
CA PHE A 20 27.14 -16.50 13.48
C PHE A 20 26.59 -17.12 12.18
N SER A 21 26.33 -18.42 12.14
CA SER A 21 25.83 -19.10 10.93
C SER A 21 24.37 -18.79 10.59
N PHE A 22 23.52 -18.45 11.56
CA PHE A 22 22.09 -18.17 11.31
C PHE A 22 21.76 -16.68 11.09
N SER A 23 22.75 -15.79 11.11
CA SER A 23 22.50 -14.34 10.97
C SER A 23 22.76 -13.78 9.57
N ALA A 24 22.87 -14.65 8.56
CA ALA A 24 22.97 -14.23 7.16
C ALA A 24 21.58 -13.81 6.65
N LYS A 25 21.43 -12.54 6.26
CA LYS A 25 20.30 -12.10 5.44
C LYS A 25 20.58 -12.52 4.01
N ALA A 26 19.70 -13.32 3.43
CA ALA A 26 19.69 -13.61 2.01
C ALA A 26 18.64 -12.69 1.38
N ASP A 27 19.10 -11.66 0.68
CA ASP A 27 18.23 -10.82 -0.14
C ASP A 27 18.07 -11.50 -1.50
N ALA A 28 16.82 -11.64 -1.96
CA ALA A 28 16.53 -12.10 -3.30
C ALA A 28 16.74 -10.93 -4.27
N TYR A 29 17.54 -11.16 -5.31
CA TYR A 29 17.89 -10.17 -6.33
C TYR A 29 17.06 -10.39 -7.60
N SER A 30 16.98 -9.37 -8.45
CA SER A 30 16.34 -9.48 -9.76
C SER A 30 17.06 -10.56 -10.59
N GLU A 31 16.28 -11.45 -11.21
CA GLU A 31 16.78 -12.43 -12.17
C GLU A 31 17.04 -11.79 -13.55
N ARG A 32 16.64 -10.52 -13.73
CA ARG A 32 16.60 -9.78 -15.00
C ARG A 32 17.35 -8.44 -14.90
N LEU A 33 18.60 -8.50 -14.43
CA LEU A 33 19.48 -7.33 -14.26
C LEU A 33 19.69 -6.47 -15.52
N ASP A 34 19.38 -6.99 -16.70
CA ASP A 34 19.43 -6.23 -17.97
C ASP A 34 18.31 -5.18 -18.09
N TYR A 35 17.28 -5.25 -17.25
CA TYR A 35 16.08 -4.40 -17.35
C TYR A 35 15.74 -3.69 -16.03
N PHE A 36 15.68 -4.48 -14.96
CA PHE A 36 15.34 -4.00 -13.62
C PHE A 36 16.38 -4.48 -12.62
N ASP A 37 16.72 -3.63 -11.66
CA ASP A 37 17.50 -3.98 -10.49
C ASP A 37 16.76 -3.47 -9.25
N PHE A 38 16.29 -4.40 -8.42
CA PHE A 38 15.48 -4.13 -7.25
C PHE A 38 16.34 -4.31 -5.99
N GLU A 39 16.21 -3.39 -5.04
CA GLU A 39 16.88 -3.54 -3.73
C GLU A 39 16.49 -4.85 -3.03
N GLN A 40 15.22 -5.25 -3.15
CA GLN A 40 14.69 -6.52 -2.67
C GLN A 40 13.58 -6.98 -3.63
N THR A 41 13.58 -8.26 -4.00
CA THR A 41 12.48 -8.84 -4.80
C THR A 41 11.43 -9.54 -3.96
N VAL A 42 11.72 -9.81 -2.69
CA VAL A 42 10.81 -10.49 -1.76
C VAL A 42 10.80 -9.76 -0.43
N LEU A 43 9.62 -9.39 0.06
CA LEU A 43 9.47 -8.69 1.34
C LEU A 43 8.24 -9.15 2.14
N LYS A 44 8.28 -8.84 3.43
CA LYS A 44 7.14 -8.98 4.35
C LYS A 44 6.66 -7.60 4.74
N MET A 45 5.37 -7.34 4.62
CA MET A 45 4.74 -6.06 4.97
C MET A 45 3.47 -6.30 5.75
N ASP A 46 3.18 -5.44 6.72
CA ASP A 46 1.91 -5.47 7.43
C ASP A 46 0.79 -4.88 6.57
N ALA A 47 -0.44 -5.38 6.71
CA ALA A 47 -1.61 -4.73 6.12
C ALA A 47 -1.72 -3.27 6.63
N GLY A 48 -1.99 -2.33 5.72
CA GLY A 48 -2.05 -0.90 6.03
C GLY A 48 -0.68 -0.19 6.11
N SER A 49 0.42 -0.89 5.83
CA SER A 49 1.77 -0.32 5.86
C SER A 49 2.24 0.16 4.48
N VAL A 50 3.26 1.01 4.52
CA VAL A 50 3.96 1.52 3.33
C VAL A 50 5.43 1.17 3.42
N LYS A 51 6.02 0.72 2.31
CA LYS A 51 7.43 0.40 2.21
C LYS A 51 8.06 1.14 1.05
N GLU A 52 9.13 1.88 1.35
CA GLU A 52 10.00 2.47 0.33
C GLU A 52 11.09 1.47 -0.08
N LEU A 53 11.32 1.34 -1.38
CA LEU A 53 12.35 0.49 -1.96
C LEU A 53 13.07 1.23 -3.08
N ARG A 54 14.40 1.16 -3.12
CA ARG A 54 15.15 1.64 -4.26
C ARG A 54 15.05 0.66 -5.42
N ILE A 55 14.78 1.17 -6.61
CA ILE A 55 14.87 0.41 -7.86
C ILE A 55 15.74 1.16 -8.87
N ILE A 56 16.30 0.42 -9.81
CA ILE A 56 16.92 0.95 -11.01
C ILE A 56 16.18 0.32 -12.18
N SER A 57 15.63 1.15 -13.06
CA SER A 57 15.07 0.71 -14.33
C SER A 57 15.91 1.26 -15.48
N TYR A 58 16.34 0.42 -16.41
CA TYR A 58 17.10 0.87 -17.58
C TYR A 58 16.18 1.44 -18.69
N TYR A 59 14.88 1.19 -18.58
CA TYR A 59 13.84 1.57 -19.54
C TYR A 59 12.64 2.21 -18.85
N ASP A 60 11.85 2.99 -19.58
CA ASP A 60 10.53 3.41 -19.10
C ASP A 60 9.66 2.16 -18.87
N TYR A 61 8.80 2.23 -17.85
CA TYR A 61 8.09 1.05 -17.37
C TYR A 61 6.69 1.41 -16.89
N THR A 62 5.84 0.40 -16.85
CA THR A 62 4.54 0.43 -16.18
C THR A 62 4.51 -0.66 -15.12
N TYR A 63 3.51 -0.61 -14.24
CA TYR A 63 3.32 -1.63 -13.24
C TYR A 63 1.90 -2.15 -13.19
N TYR A 64 1.77 -3.37 -12.70
CA TYR A 64 0.49 -4.00 -12.41
C TYR A 64 0.58 -4.70 -11.06
N VAL A 65 -0.43 -4.49 -10.23
CA VAL A 65 -0.57 -5.24 -8.98
C VAL A 65 -1.34 -6.52 -9.31
N GLY A 66 -0.75 -7.67 -9.00
CA GLY A 66 -1.38 -8.98 -9.07
C GLY A 66 -2.65 -9.08 -8.21
N PRO A 67 -3.27 -10.27 -8.12
CA PRO A 67 -4.51 -10.43 -7.36
C PRO A 67 -4.43 -9.86 -5.93
N HIS A 68 -5.34 -8.94 -5.60
CA HIS A 68 -5.41 -8.24 -4.31
C HIS A 68 -6.87 -7.94 -3.97
N THR A 69 -7.21 -7.74 -2.69
CA THR A 69 -8.58 -7.38 -2.28
C THR A 69 -8.77 -5.91 -1.96
N SER A 70 -7.71 -5.19 -1.58
CA SER A 70 -7.84 -3.78 -1.21
C SER A 70 -7.54 -2.84 -2.37
N SER A 71 -8.46 -1.90 -2.62
CA SER A 71 -8.20 -0.79 -3.56
C SER A 71 -7.12 0.19 -3.08
N ALA A 72 -6.68 0.08 -1.82
CA ALA A 72 -5.58 0.86 -1.26
C ALA A 72 -4.23 0.14 -1.37
N THR A 73 -4.19 -1.03 -2.01
CA THR A 73 -2.94 -1.70 -2.40
C THR A 73 -2.49 -1.19 -3.77
N TYR A 74 -1.42 -0.39 -3.81
CA TYR A 74 -0.90 0.21 -5.06
C TYR A 74 0.58 0.61 -4.92
N MET A 75 1.19 1.08 -6.01
CA MET A 75 2.55 1.61 -5.98
C MET A 75 2.62 3.07 -6.47
N GLU A 76 3.38 3.90 -5.75
CA GLU A 76 3.81 5.21 -6.22
C GLU A 76 5.15 5.07 -6.93
N CYS A 77 5.22 5.53 -8.19
CA CYS A 77 6.42 5.43 -9.02
C CYS A 77 6.44 6.48 -10.15
N SER A 78 7.60 6.67 -10.77
CA SER A 78 7.81 7.67 -11.83
C SER A 78 7.40 7.21 -13.23
N PHE A 79 7.30 5.89 -13.46
CA PHE A 79 7.15 5.26 -14.79
C PHE A 79 8.32 5.53 -15.75
N LYS A 80 9.47 6.01 -15.23
CA LYS A 80 10.62 6.42 -16.03
C LYS A 80 11.86 5.57 -15.74
N SER A 81 12.67 5.41 -16.77
CA SER A 81 14.03 4.89 -16.61
C SER A 81 14.85 5.77 -15.67
N GLY A 82 15.72 5.14 -14.89
CA GLY A 82 16.60 5.76 -13.91
C GLY A 82 16.58 5.03 -12.58
N THR A 83 17.26 5.63 -11.60
CA THR A 83 17.23 5.20 -10.21
C THR A 83 16.16 6.01 -9.47
N GLU A 84 15.24 5.32 -8.81
CA GLU A 84 14.22 5.97 -7.99
C GLU A 84 13.91 5.15 -6.74
N VAL A 85 13.14 5.76 -5.83
CA VAL A 85 12.57 5.09 -4.67
C VAL A 85 11.07 4.97 -4.90
N VAL A 86 10.59 3.75 -5.10
CA VAL A 86 9.16 3.47 -5.21
C VAL A 86 8.55 3.25 -3.84
N ARG A 87 7.25 3.52 -3.71
CA ARG A 87 6.50 3.24 -2.48
C ARG A 87 5.45 2.18 -2.74
N LEU A 88 5.60 1.04 -2.08
CA LEU A 88 4.59 -0.01 -2.07
C LEU A 88 3.61 0.26 -0.93
N HIS A 89 2.33 0.33 -1.26
CA HIS A 89 1.24 0.46 -0.31
C HIS A 89 0.50 -0.88 -0.24
N ILE A 90 0.29 -1.39 0.97
CA ILE A 90 -0.61 -2.50 1.22
C ILE A 90 -1.82 -1.94 1.96
N GLY A 91 -3.02 -2.16 1.41
CA GLY A 91 -4.23 -1.66 2.03
C GLY A 91 -4.49 -2.26 3.41
N PRO A 92 -5.12 -1.52 4.34
CA PRO A 92 -5.45 -2.03 5.67
C PRO A 92 -6.50 -3.15 5.63
N ASP A 93 -7.35 -3.15 4.62
CA ASP A 93 -8.38 -4.17 4.32
C ASP A 93 -7.87 -5.27 3.38
N GLU A 94 -6.55 -5.38 3.20
CA GLU A 94 -5.98 -6.43 2.35
C GLU A 94 -6.07 -7.80 3.03
N THR A 95 -6.58 -8.79 2.29
CA THR A 95 -6.77 -10.16 2.80
C THR A 95 -5.95 -11.19 2.02
N VAL A 96 -5.39 -10.80 0.87
CA VAL A 96 -4.47 -11.65 0.12
C VAL A 96 -3.13 -11.71 0.82
N LYS A 97 -2.64 -12.93 1.07
CA LYS A 97 -1.37 -13.17 1.77
C LYS A 97 -0.13 -12.90 0.93
N ASN A 98 -0.28 -12.94 -0.39
CA ASN A 98 0.83 -12.84 -1.34
C ASN A 98 0.43 -11.98 -2.53
N ILE A 99 1.12 -10.86 -2.69
CA ILE A 99 0.83 -9.84 -3.71
C ILE A 99 2.10 -9.61 -4.53
N PHE A 100 1.94 -9.65 -5.86
CA PHE A 100 3.01 -9.39 -6.79
C PHE A 100 2.85 -7.99 -7.37
N PHE A 101 3.90 -7.18 -7.27
CA PHE A 101 4.05 -5.95 -8.04
C PHE A 101 4.84 -6.28 -9.29
N HIS A 102 4.16 -6.43 -10.42
CA HIS A 102 4.77 -6.71 -11.70
C HIS A 102 5.21 -5.39 -12.37
N PHE A 103 6.44 -5.35 -12.84
CA PHE A 103 7.04 -4.25 -13.59
C PHE A 103 7.19 -4.67 -15.04
N TYR A 104 6.50 -4.00 -15.95
CA TYR A 104 6.53 -4.27 -17.39
C TYR A 104 7.27 -3.15 -18.10
N LEU A 105 8.03 -3.50 -19.14
CA LEU A 105 8.64 -2.48 -20.00
C LEU A 105 7.58 -1.73 -20.81
N ASP A 106 7.65 -0.40 -20.78
CA ASP A 106 6.82 0.50 -21.60
C ASP A 106 7.69 1.60 -22.19
N ASP A 107 8.62 1.17 -23.06
CA ASP A 107 9.61 2.05 -23.68
C ASP A 107 9.70 1.79 -25.18
N LYS A 108 9.80 2.87 -25.96
CA LYS A 108 9.92 2.79 -27.42
C LYS A 108 11.20 2.08 -27.87
N ARG A 109 12.25 2.07 -27.04
CA ARG A 109 13.55 1.43 -27.32
C ARG A 109 13.47 -0.08 -27.39
N VAL A 110 12.52 -0.71 -26.69
CA VAL A 110 12.39 -2.18 -26.64
C VAL A 110 11.52 -2.75 -27.76
N GLY A 111 10.98 -1.89 -28.64
CA GLY A 111 10.18 -2.30 -29.79
C GLY A 111 8.92 -3.06 -29.38
N SER A 112 8.63 -4.17 -30.08
CA SER A 112 7.46 -5.02 -29.78
C SER A 112 7.69 -6.04 -28.66
N ASN A 113 8.86 -6.03 -27.99
CA ASN A 113 9.18 -6.99 -26.94
C ASN A 113 8.63 -6.52 -25.58
N THR A 114 7.31 -6.44 -25.48
CA THR A 114 6.59 -5.83 -24.34
C THR A 114 6.27 -6.80 -23.20
N ASP A 115 6.51 -8.11 -23.37
CA ASP A 115 6.22 -9.13 -22.35
C ASP A 115 7.40 -9.35 -21.38
N VAL A 116 8.45 -8.55 -21.52
CA VAL A 116 9.55 -8.53 -20.54
C VAL A 116 9.04 -7.84 -19.29
N HIS A 117 9.00 -8.61 -18.21
CA HIS A 117 8.65 -8.13 -16.89
C HIS A 117 9.50 -8.78 -15.82
N ASP A 118 9.55 -8.11 -14.67
CA ASP A 118 10.05 -8.66 -13.43
C ASP A 118 9.04 -8.31 -12.31
N CYS A 119 9.19 -8.86 -11.11
CA CYS A 119 8.26 -8.59 -10.03
C CYS A 119 8.90 -8.51 -8.66
N ILE A 120 8.19 -7.80 -7.77
CA ILE A 120 8.45 -7.79 -6.35
C ILE A 120 7.29 -8.51 -5.65
N GLU A 121 7.61 -9.56 -4.89
CA GLU A 121 6.67 -10.38 -4.13
C GLU A 121 6.55 -9.87 -2.68
N VAL A 122 5.32 -9.59 -2.25
CA VAL A 122 5.01 -9.10 -0.90
C VAL A 122 4.18 -10.14 -0.16
N TYR A 123 4.74 -10.67 0.92
CA TYR A 123 4.03 -11.47 1.90
C TYR A 123 3.34 -10.57 2.93
N VAL A 124 2.03 -10.43 2.81
CA VAL A 124 1.22 -9.60 3.72
C VAL A 124 1.10 -10.28 5.09
N GLN A 125 1.45 -9.54 6.14
CA GLN A 125 1.40 -9.91 7.54
C GLN A 125 0.32 -9.09 8.26
N ASN A 126 -0.03 -9.50 9.49
CA ASN A 126 -0.94 -8.75 10.35
C ASN A 126 -2.27 -8.35 9.67
N ILE A 127 -2.83 -9.26 8.87
CA ILE A 127 -4.12 -9.08 8.21
C ILE A 127 -5.20 -8.94 9.29
N ASP A 128 -5.97 -7.85 9.20
CA ASP A 128 -7.08 -7.54 10.12
C ASP A 128 -8.43 -7.67 9.39
N PRO A 129 -9.18 -8.77 9.57
CA PRO A 129 -10.52 -8.91 9.02
C PRO A 129 -11.50 -7.83 9.50
N GLU A 130 -11.28 -7.22 10.67
CA GLU A 130 -12.13 -6.13 11.14
C GLU A 130 -11.99 -4.87 10.30
N ALA A 131 -10.82 -4.64 9.69
CA ALA A 131 -10.61 -3.50 8.79
C ALA A 131 -11.54 -3.59 7.56
N VAL A 132 -11.77 -4.79 7.05
CA VAL A 132 -12.72 -5.04 5.95
C VAL A 132 -14.14 -4.70 6.39
N LEU A 133 -14.56 -5.18 7.56
CA LEU A 133 -15.90 -4.88 8.10
C LEU A 133 -16.13 -3.38 8.29
N LYS A 134 -15.15 -2.67 8.88
CA LYS A 134 -15.21 -1.21 9.06
C LYS A 134 -15.31 -0.48 7.72
N LEU A 135 -14.58 -0.95 6.70
CA LEU A 135 -14.65 -0.36 5.36
C LEU A 135 -16.02 -0.60 4.72
N ASP A 136 -16.59 -1.79 4.85
CA ASP A 136 -17.90 -2.15 4.30
C ASP A 136 -19.04 -1.37 4.99
N GLU A 137 -18.99 -1.26 6.32
CA GLU A 137 -19.90 -0.40 7.09
C GLU A 137 -19.81 1.06 6.65
N ASN A 138 -18.58 1.57 6.47
CA ASN A 138 -18.35 2.92 6.00
C ASN A 138 -18.87 3.13 4.57
N LYS A 139 -18.61 2.20 3.64
CA LYS A 139 -19.16 2.23 2.27
C LYS A 139 -20.70 2.24 2.28
N ALA A 140 -21.30 1.38 3.10
CA ALA A 140 -22.75 1.33 3.25
C ALA A 140 -23.32 2.64 3.84
N ALA A 141 -22.61 3.27 4.78
CA ALA A 141 -22.99 4.56 5.35
C ALA A 141 -22.85 5.70 4.33
N VAL A 142 -21.75 5.73 3.55
CA VAL A 142 -21.56 6.70 2.45
C VAL A 142 -22.68 6.59 1.43
N GLU A 143 -23.12 5.36 1.09
CA GLU A 143 -24.19 5.17 0.13
C GLU A 143 -25.53 5.76 0.60
N LYS A 144 -25.82 5.69 1.92
CA LYS A 144 -27.01 6.34 2.51
C LYS A 144 -27.01 7.86 2.36
N LEU A 145 -25.85 8.51 2.22
CA LEU A 145 -25.77 9.96 2.00
C LEU A 145 -26.45 10.40 0.70
N ARG A 146 -26.54 9.50 -0.31
CA ARG A 146 -27.22 9.79 -1.58
C ARG A 146 -28.70 10.05 -1.40
N THR A 147 -29.34 9.26 -0.54
CA THR A 147 -30.79 9.25 -0.33
C THR A 147 -31.22 9.97 0.95
N PHE A 148 -30.28 10.69 1.58
CA PHE A 148 -30.56 11.49 2.77
C PHE A 148 -31.69 12.50 2.53
N SER A 149 -32.68 12.53 3.43
CA SER A 149 -33.88 13.35 3.31
C SER A 149 -33.61 14.86 3.38
N GLY A 150 -32.50 15.29 3.98
CA GLY A 150 -32.07 16.68 4.03
C GLY A 150 -31.36 17.17 2.76
N ASN A 151 -31.21 16.33 1.73
CA ASN A 151 -30.66 16.76 0.44
C ASN A 151 -31.63 17.72 -0.27
N THR A 152 -31.09 18.83 -0.78
CA THR A 152 -31.81 19.92 -1.48
C THR A 152 -31.02 20.37 -2.72
N THR A 153 -31.48 21.41 -3.41
CA THR A 153 -30.76 22.02 -4.54
C THR A 153 -29.48 22.74 -4.14
N GLU A 154 -29.37 23.18 -2.89
CA GLU A 154 -28.20 23.89 -2.35
C GLU A 154 -27.25 22.98 -1.56
N PHE A 155 -27.72 21.82 -1.12
CA PHE A 155 -26.97 20.89 -0.29
C PHE A 155 -27.20 19.45 -0.72
N ASN A 156 -26.12 18.71 -0.93
CA ASN A 156 -26.13 17.27 -1.10
C ASN A 156 -25.07 16.66 -0.18
N ALA A 157 -25.49 15.83 0.79
CA ALA A 157 -24.60 15.26 1.80
C ALA A 157 -23.43 14.48 1.17
N LEU A 158 -23.68 13.73 0.09
CA LEU A 158 -22.64 12.98 -0.60
C LEU A 158 -21.62 13.91 -1.27
N CYS A 159 -22.09 14.92 -2.02
CA CYS A 159 -21.20 15.89 -2.66
C CYS A 159 -20.35 16.63 -1.63
N TYR A 160 -20.99 17.05 -0.53
CA TYR A 160 -20.31 17.75 0.55
C TYR A 160 -19.25 16.88 1.24
N TYR A 161 -19.58 15.61 1.53
CA TYR A 161 -18.64 14.63 2.06
C TYR A 161 -17.41 14.43 1.16
N TYR A 162 -17.59 14.30 -0.16
CA TYR A 162 -16.46 14.07 -1.06
C TYR A 162 -15.61 15.31 -1.33
N ASN A 163 -16.21 16.51 -1.32
CA ASN A 163 -15.48 17.74 -1.60
C ASN A 163 -14.49 18.14 -0.49
N TYR A 164 -14.69 17.69 0.75
CA TYR A 164 -13.94 18.19 1.91
C TYR A 164 -13.39 17.06 2.77
N LYS A 165 -12.05 16.91 2.77
CA LYS A 165 -11.37 15.88 3.56
C LYS A 165 -11.55 16.08 5.07
N ASP A 166 -11.50 17.33 5.54
CA ASP A 166 -11.69 17.71 6.94
C ASP A 166 -13.05 17.24 7.48
N LEU A 167 -14.12 17.31 6.68
CA LEU A 167 -15.43 16.83 7.10
C LEU A 167 -15.49 15.31 7.19
N ARG A 168 -14.83 14.59 6.28
CA ARG A 168 -14.72 13.13 6.36
C ARG A 168 -13.97 12.69 7.59
N ASP A 169 -12.88 13.39 7.91
CA ASP A 169 -12.06 13.09 9.07
C ASP A 169 -12.81 13.42 10.39
N ALA A 170 -13.61 14.50 10.43
CA ALA A 170 -14.30 14.95 11.63
C ALA A 170 -15.62 14.22 11.91
N PHE A 171 -16.43 13.96 10.87
CA PHE A 171 -17.80 13.44 11.03
C PHE A 171 -18.01 12.07 10.42
N GLY A 172 -17.11 11.62 9.53
CA GLY A 172 -17.36 10.45 8.70
C GLY A 172 -18.62 10.63 7.84
N PRO A 173 -19.25 9.53 7.41
CA PRO A 173 -20.46 9.56 6.59
C PRO A 173 -21.73 9.83 7.42
N ASN A 174 -21.72 10.87 8.25
CA ASN A 174 -22.87 11.30 9.05
C ASN A 174 -23.60 12.46 8.35
N ALA A 175 -24.76 12.18 7.77
CA ALA A 175 -25.50 13.13 6.95
C ALA A 175 -26.00 14.34 7.75
N GLU A 176 -26.49 14.10 8.98
CA GLU A 176 -26.99 15.12 9.88
C GLU A 176 -25.88 16.10 10.28
N ALA A 177 -24.71 15.58 10.70
CA ALA A 177 -23.56 16.40 11.06
C ALA A 177 -23.04 17.24 9.87
N LEU A 178 -23.05 16.67 8.67
CA LEU A 178 -22.68 17.39 7.44
C LEU A 178 -23.65 18.53 7.12
N LEU A 179 -24.96 18.32 7.31
CA LEU A 179 -25.99 19.34 7.12
C LEU A 179 -25.86 20.46 8.16
N ASP A 180 -25.65 20.09 9.43
CA ASP A 180 -25.45 21.05 10.52
C ASP A 180 -24.22 21.92 10.28
N HIS A 181 -23.11 21.32 9.83
CA HIS A 181 -21.91 22.05 9.45
C HIS A 181 -22.17 22.99 8.26
N TRP A 182 -22.87 22.54 7.23
CA TRP A 182 -23.22 23.37 6.08
C TRP A 182 -24.02 24.61 6.49
N ASN A 183 -25.03 24.44 7.33
CA ASN A 183 -25.90 25.52 7.79
C ASN A 183 -25.19 26.49 8.74
N THR A 184 -24.27 26.00 9.57
CA THR A 184 -23.59 26.81 10.59
C THR A 184 -22.36 27.55 10.03
N TYR A 185 -21.54 26.86 9.23
CA TYR A 185 -20.24 27.37 8.77
C TYR A 185 -20.10 27.33 7.26
N GLY A 186 -20.50 26.24 6.62
CA GLY A 186 -20.17 25.96 5.21
C GLY A 186 -20.60 27.05 4.23
N LYS A 187 -21.77 27.67 4.45
CA LYS A 187 -22.25 28.81 3.65
C LYS A 187 -21.33 30.04 3.77
N ASN A 188 -20.90 30.37 4.99
CA ASN A 188 -20.02 31.50 5.26
C ASN A 188 -18.58 31.26 4.75
N GLU A 189 -18.15 30.01 4.72
CA GLU A 189 -16.87 29.58 4.15
C GLU A 189 -16.88 29.49 2.62
N ASN A 190 -18.00 29.81 1.96
CA ASN A 190 -18.20 29.67 0.51
C ASN A 190 -17.92 28.23 0.01
N ARG A 191 -18.26 27.23 0.81
CA ARG A 191 -18.13 25.83 0.40
C ARG A 191 -19.19 25.48 -0.64
N ILE A 192 -18.84 24.58 -1.56
CA ILE A 192 -19.73 23.96 -2.53
C ILE A 192 -20.25 22.65 -1.96
N ALA A 193 -21.57 22.54 -1.73
CA ALA A 193 -22.21 21.37 -1.14
C ALA A 193 -23.17 20.62 -2.06
N ASN A 194 -23.57 21.19 -3.20
CA ASN A 194 -24.59 20.61 -4.09
C ASN A 194 -24.03 19.84 -5.30
N ARG A 195 -22.72 19.87 -5.53
CA ARG A 195 -22.05 19.19 -6.65
C ARG A 195 -20.61 18.82 -6.31
N LEU A 196 -20.05 17.84 -7.01
CA LEU A 196 -18.62 17.51 -6.92
C LEU A 196 -17.75 18.60 -7.56
N ARG A 197 -16.59 18.84 -6.98
CA ARG A 197 -15.57 19.78 -7.46
C ARG A 197 -14.70 19.17 -8.56
#